data_AF-F1ACN0-F1
#
_entry.id   AF-F1ACN0-F1
#
_cell.length_a   1.000
_cell.length_b   1.000
_cell.length_c   1.000
_cell.angle_alpha   90.00
_cell.angle_beta   90.00
_cell.angle_gamma   90.00
#
_symmetry.space_group_name_H-M   'P 1'
#
loop_
_entity.id
_entity.type
_entity.pdbx_description
1 polymer ?
#
loop_
_entity_poly.entity_id
_entity_poly.type
_entity_poly.pdbx_seq_one_letter_code
_entity_poly.pdbx_strand_id
1 'polypeptide(L)' 'GPITRESAKEISAFLKHLETEDNIKVWFNNKGWHAMVSFLNVAHNAILRASLHQD' A
#
# COMPACT_ATOMS: atom_id res chain seq x y z
N GLY A 1 -33.69 5.32 9.08
CA GLY A 1 -34.67 4.86 8.06
C GLY A 1 -33.95 4.16 6.92
N PRO A 2 -34.62 3.85 5.80
CA PRO A 2 -34.02 3.17 4.64
C PRO A 2 -32.78 3.89 4.11
N ILE A 3 -32.84 5.22 4.00
CA ILE A 3 -31.73 6.08 3.54
C ILE A 3 -30.48 5.93 4.41
N THR A 4 -30.63 5.92 5.74
CA THR A 4 -29.53 5.76 6.69
C THR A 4 -28.83 4.40 6.55
N ARG A 5 -29.57 3.34 6.15
CA ARG A 5 -29.00 2.00 5.96
C ARG A 5 -28.22 1.90 4.66
N GLU A 6 -28.69 2.54 3.59
CA GLU A 6 -27.96 2.57 2.32
C GLU A 6 -26.66 3.38 2.45
N SER A 7 -26.69 4.56 3.07
CA SER A 7 -25.47 5.34 3.34
C SER A 7 -24.46 4.58 4.21
N ALA A 8 -24.92 3.77 5.18
CA ALA A 8 -24.02 2.94 6.00
C ALA A 8 -23.33 1.83 5.19
N LYS A 9 -24.01 1.23 4.20
CA LYS A 9 -23.42 0.24 3.30
C LYS A 9 -22.38 0.88 2.37
N GLU A 10 -22.68 2.06 1.83
CA GLU A 10 -21.76 2.83 0.98
C GLU A 10 -20.48 3.18 1.73
N ILE A 11 -20.59 3.67 2.98
CA ILE A 11 -19.44 3.95 3.84
C ILE A 11 -18.65 2.67 4.14
N SER A 12 -19.33 1.56 4.44
CA SER A 12 -18.65 0.29 4.70
C SER A 12 -17.89 -0.23 3.47
N ALA A 13 -18.49 -0.13 2.29
CA ALA A 13 -17.82 -0.48 1.03
C ALA A 13 -16.63 0.45 0.77
N PHE A 14 -16.77 1.75 0.98
CA PHE A 14 -15.68 2.72 0.83
C PHE A 14 -14.50 2.40 1.77
N LEU A 15 -14.76 2.14 3.05
CA LEU A 15 -13.72 1.80 4.02
C LEU A 15 -12.95 0.53 3.65
N LYS A 16 -13.63 -0.48 3.08
CA LYS A 16 -12.95 -1.69 2.58
C LYS A 16 -11.95 -1.41 1.46
N HIS A 17 -12.19 -0.40 0.62
CA HIS A 17 -11.27 -0.02 -0.45
C HIS A 17 -10.18 0.97 -0.01
N LEU A 18 -10.29 1.53 1.21
CA LEU A 18 -9.23 2.36 1.80
C LEU A 18 -8.13 1.51 2.46
N GLU A 19 -8.44 0.27 2.82
CA GLU A 19 -7.43 -0.66 3.30
C GLU A 19 -6.66 -1.24 2.11
N THR A 20 -5.34 -1.10 2.12
CA THR A 20 -4.47 -1.83 1.19
C THR A 20 -4.13 -3.17 1.83
N GLU A 21 -4.62 -4.26 1.27
CA GLU A 21 -4.41 -5.62 1.79
C GLU A 21 -2.90 -5.96 1.82
N ASP A 22 -2.18 -5.63 0.75
CA ASP A 22 -0.74 -5.87 0.61
C ASP A 22 0.07 -4.61 0.87
N ASN A 23 0.63 -4.49 2.09
CA ASN A 23 1.50 -3.36 2.47
C ASN A 23 2.95 -3.81 2.70
N ILE A 24 3.90 -2.92 2.36
CA ILE A 24 5.32 -3.11 2.63
C ILE A 24 5.80 -2.02 3.59
N LYS A 25 6.47 -2.42 4.67
CA LYS A 25 7.10 -1.51 5.63
C LYS A 25 8.61 -1.56 5.45
N VAL A 26 9.22 -0.39 5.22
CA VAL A 26 10.66 -0.26 5.02
C VAL A 26 11.28 0.40 6.24
N TRP A 27 12.05 -0.38 6.99
CA TRP A 27 12.85 0.12 8.10
C TRP A 27 14.23 0.52 7.59
N PHE A 28 14.63 1.77 7.81
CA PHE A 28 15.93 2.29 7.39
C PHE A 28 16.53 3.19 8.46
N ASN A 29 17.85 3.32 8.45
CA ASN A 29 18.56 4.26 9.31
C ASN A 29 18.60 5.64 8.65
N ASN A 30 18.21 6.69 9.38
CA ASN A 30 18.09 8.05 8.84
C ASN A 30 19.41 8.86 8.81
N LYS A 31 20.54 8.27 9.22
CA LYS A 31 21.84 8.98 9.26
C LYS A 31 22.35 9.42 7.88
N GLY A 32 21.93 8.77 6.80
CA GLY A 32 22.38 9.09 5.44
C GLY A 32 21.43 10.07 4.72
N TRP A 33 21.98 11.06 4.01
CA TRP A 33 21.20 12.07 3.27
C TRP A 33 20.23 11.44 2.24
N HIS A 34 20.69 10.41 1.52
CA HIS A 34 19.89 9.71 0.51
C HIS A 34 19.22 8.42 1.04
N ALA A 35 19.22 8.17 2.35
CA ALA A 35 18.80 6.88 2.90
C ALA A 35 17.34 6.52 2.55
N MET A 36 16.41 7.45 2.72
CA MET A 36 14.99 7.19 2.44
C MET A 36 14.75 6.78 0.97
N VAL A 37 15.28 7.56 0.02
CA VAL A 37 15.06 7.33 -1.41
C VAL A 37 15.75 6.06 -1.90
N SER A 38 16.95 5.73 -1.39
CA SER A 38 17.65 4.49 -1.75
C SER A 38 16.86 3.25 -1.34
N PHE A 39 16.32 3.22 -0.12
CA PHE A 39 15.59 2.06 0.37
C PHE A 39 14.21 1.91 -0.30
N LEU A 40 13.52 3.02 -0.60
CA LEU A 40 12.28 2.98 -1.40
C LEU A 40 12.53 2.47 -2.83
N ASN A 41 13.64 2.88 -3.46
CA ASN A 41 14.00 2.39 -4.78
C ASN A 41 14.25 0.87 -4.78
N VAL A 42 14.91 0.33 -3.74
CA VAL A 42 15.10 -1.13 -3.61
C VAL A 42 13.76 -1.84 -3.45
N ALA A 43 12.87 -1.33 -2.59
CA ALA A 43 11.55 -1.93 -2.37
C ALA A 43 10.71 -1.95 -3.66
N HIS A 44 10.64 -0.84 -4.40
CA HIS A 44 9.94 -0.80 -5.67
C HIS A 44 10.54 -1.75 -6.72
N ASN A 45 11.87 -1.82 -6.82
CA ASN A 45 12.50 -2.78 -7.75
C ASN A 45 12.23 -4.24 -7.36
N ALA A 46 12.09 -4.54 -6.07
CA ALA A 46 11.70 -5.89 -5.63
C ALA A 46 10.27 -6.24 -6.08
N ILE A 47 9.32 -5.30 -5.95
CA ILE A 47 7.95 -5.47 -6.46
C ILE A 47 7.98 -5.72 -7.98
N LEU A 48 8.69 -4.88 -8.74
CA LEU A 48 8.80 -5.03 -10.18
C LEU A 48 9.34 -6.41 -10.59
N ARG A 49 10.34 -6.92 -9.87
CA ARG A 49 10.90 -8.27 -10.12
C ARG A 49 9.94 -9.39 -9.74
N ALA A 50 9.21 -9.25 -8.64
CA ALA A 50 8.23 -10.24 -8.20
C ALA A 50 7.05 -10.36 -9.18
N SER A 51 6.73 -9.29 -9.90
CA SER A 51 5.65 -9.26 -10.88
C SER A 51 6.03 -9.75 -12.28
N LEU A 52 7.28 -10.16 -12.52
CA LEU A 52 7.67 -10.74 -13.80
C LEU A 52 7.15 -12.18 -13.90
N HIS A 53 6.56 -12.53 -15.05
CA HIS A 53 6.17 -13.90 -15.34
C HIS A 53 7.42 -14.78 -15.47
N GLN A 54 7.33 -16.03 -15.00
CA GLN A 54 8.32 -17.06 -15.32
C GLN A 54 8.12 -17.47 -16.78
N ASP A 55 9.18 -17.35 -17.57
CA ASP A 55 9.23 -17.86 -18.95
C ASP A 55 9.03 -19.39 -19.01
#